data_AF-A0A945QE00-F1
#
_entry.id   AF-A0A945QE00-F1
#
_cell.length_a   1.000
_cell.length_b   1.000
_cell.length_c   1.000
_cell.angle_alpha   90.00
_cell.angle_beta   90.00
_cell.angle_gamma   90.00
#
_symmetry.space_group_name_H-M   'P 1'
#
loop_
_entity.id
_entity.type
_entity.pdbx_description
1 polymer ?
#
loop_
_entity_poly.entity_id
_entity_poly.type
_entity_poly.pdbx_seq_one_letter_code
_entity_poly.pdbx_strand_id
1 'polypeptide(L)'
;MKRLTSLVFGLVIAAAVLSAGYSAYWYVSAEQIRGGIAGWADDVRGHDTVVEYQDVRVSGFPFWLNVMVDGLRVETGEDADGGYWGWSGSWIGFDIRPWSFSEIKFRLPGTYQVTYPVGIFRPDGKEKAGARSLFAISSKAEGYIGLKDGFQPWAAYVDIGSLEILAEDIGPAGDNLLEAESARISIRTYSPGEPAHLNSTLDVAFSLEGLVLPEDEDLPLGSRFDLIQGEAALMGALGPAPAAAAVQDWRDEGGTLEVLRLNLRWGDLDVEGKGTLALDGEMQPMGALTTSIRGFKPALEALAEKGIIKASQATTAKVILGLLAKRGTDGRKTLSAPLTVQERKLNIGPIHLLDLPPITWK
;
A
#
# COMPACT_ATOMS: atom_id res chain seq x y z
N MET A 1 9.14 -65.86 3.28
CA MET A 1 7.99 -65.42 2.47
C MET A 1 6.79 -64.96 3.32
N LYS A 2 6.20 -65.80 4.19
CA LYS A 2 5.00 -65.44 5.00
C LYS A 2 5.11 -64.16 5.88
N ARG A 3 6.27 -63.91 6.50
CA ARG A 3 6.51 -62.71 7.32
C ARG A 3 6.62 -61.42 6.49
N LEU A 4 7.12 -61.52 5.26
CA LEU A 4 7.25 -60.38 4.36
C LEU A 4 5.88 -59.96 3.83
N THR A 5 5.02 -60.92 3.48
CA THR A 5 3.64 -60.66 3.05
C THR A 5 2.76 -60.06 4.15
N SER A 6 2.93 -60.47 5.42
CA SER A 6 2.18 -59.87 6.53
C SER A 6 2.65 -58.45 6.85
N LEU A 7 3.96 -58.17 6.71
CA LEU A 7 4.52 -56.82 6.86
C LEU A 7 4.03 -55.89 5.74
N VAL A 8 4.04 -56.35 4.48
CA VAL A 8 3.52 -55.60 3.34
C VAL A 8 2.03 -55.33 3.51
N PHE A 9 1.24 -56.33 3.92
CA PHE A 9 -0.19 -56.17 4.15
C PHE A 9 -0.50 -55.20 5.30
N GLY A 10 0.25 -55.27 6.41
CA GLY A 10 0.14 -54.32 7.52
C GLY A 10 0.49 -52.89 7.10
N LEU A 11 1.52 -52.71 6.27
CA LEU A 11 1.90 -51.40 5.74
C LEU A 11 0.84 -50.83 4.79
N VAL A 12 0.22 -51.67 3.95
CA VAL A 12 -0.89 -51.27 3.08
C VAL A 12 -2.11 -50.84 3.89
N ILE A 13 -2.48 -51.59 4.93
CA ILE A 13 -3.59 -51.20 5.82
C ILE A 13 -3.27 -49.89 6.54
N ALA A 14 -2.06 -49.74 7.10
CA ALA A 14 -1.65 -48.50 7.76
C ALA A 14 -1.71 -47.31 6.79
N ALA A 15 -1.22 -47.47 5.56
CA ALA A 15 -1.29 -46.44 4.53
C ALA A 15 -2.74 -46.12 4.13
N ALA A 16 -3.63 -47.11 4.07
CA ALA A 16 -5.05 -46.91 3.79
C ALA A 16 -5.74 -46.14 4.93
N VAL A 17 -5.47 -46.49 6.19
CA VAL A 17 -6.01 -45.79 7.36
C VAL A 17 -5.49 -44.35 7.44
N LEU A 18 -4.20 -44.12 7.20
CA LEU A 18 -3.62 -42.77 7.15
C LEU A 18 -4.23 -41.95 6.02
N SER A 19 -4.39 -42.53 4.84
CA SER A 19 -5.04 -41.86 3.69
C SER A 19 -6.50 -41.52 3.98
N ALA A 20 -7.25 -42.43 4.60
CA ALA A 20 -8.64 -42.20 4.98
C ALA A 20 -8.76 -41.12 6.07
N GLY A 21 -7.90 -41.18 7.09
CA GLY A 21 -7.83 -40.16 8.14
C GLY A 21 -7.47 -38.79 7.60
N TYR A 22 -6.48 -38.70 6.70
CA TYR A 22 -6.12 -37.46 6.03
C TYR A 22 -7.25 -36.93 5.14
N SER A 23 -7.95 -37.82 4.45
CA SER A 23 -9.11 -37.43 3.64
C SER A 23 -10.21 -36.84 4.50
N ALA A 24 -10.55 -37.48 5.63
CA ALA A 24 -11.50 -36.96 6.59
C ALA A 24 -11.07 -35.58 7.14
N TYR A 25 -9.80 -35.44 7.52
CA TYR A 25 -9.22 -34.17 7.94
C TYR A 25 -9.40 -33.07 6.88
N TRP A 26 -9.04 -33.34 5.63
CA TRP A 26 -9.15 -32.36 4.54
C TRP A 26 -10.60 -31.89 4.34
N TYR A 27 -11.57 -32.81 4.32
CA TYR A 27 -12.99 -32.45 4.15
C TYR A 27 -13.54 -31.65 5.34
N VAL A 28 -13.11 -31.98 6.58
CA VAL A 28 -13.48 -31.21 7.77
C VAL A 28 -12.90 -29.79 7.69
N SER A 29 -11.63 -29.63 7.32
CA SER A 29 -11.00 -28.31 7.16
C SER A 29 -11.68 -27.48 6.06
N ALA A 30 -12.04 -28.11 4.94
CA ALA A 30 -12.76 -27.44 3.86
C ALA A 30 -14.13 -26.92 4.31
N GLU A 31 -14.83 -27.69 5.15
CA GLU A 31 -16.12 -27.29 5.71
C GLU A 31 -16.00 -26.20 6.78
N GLN A 32 -14.97 -26.26 7.62
CA GLN A 32 -14.66 -25.21 8.59
C GLN A 32 -14.38 -23.87 7.91
N ILE A 33 -13.67 -23.86 6.78
CA ILE A 33 -13.43 -22.63 6.01
C ILE A 33 -14.74 -22.05 5.46
N ARG A 34 -15.60 -22.89 4.87
CA ARG A 34 -16.93 -22.46 4.38
C ARG A 34 -17.78 -21.87 5.51
N GLY A 35 -17.88 -22.59 6.63
CA GLY A 35 -18.62 -22.13 7.80
C GLY A 35 -18.02 -20.88 8.44
N GLY A 36 -16.69 -20.76 8.45
CA GLY A 36 -15.98 -19.59 8.98
C GLY A 36 -16.22 -18.32 8.16
N ILE A 37 -16.25 -18.42 6.83
CA ILE A 37 -16.57 -17.28 5.94
C ILE A 37 -18.03 -16.85 6.15
N ALA A 38 -18.97 -17.81 6.26
CA ALA A 38 -20.37 -17.50 6.53
C ALA A 38 -20.55 -16.82 7.90
N GLY A 39 -19.91 -17.36 8.95
CA GLY A 39 -19.95 -16.79 10.30
C GLY A 39 -19.31 -15.39 10.36
N TRP A 40 -18.19 -15.19 9.67
CA TRP A 40 -17.57 -13.86 9.54
C TRP A 40 -18.51 -12.86 8.84
N ALA A 41 -19.15 -13.27 7.73
CA ALA A 41 -20.08 -12.41 7.02
C ALA A 41 -21.28 -12.01 7.90
N ASP A 42 -21.77 -12.94 8.74
CA ASP A 42 -22.84 -12.65 9.70
C ASP A 42 -22.41 -11.70 10.83
N ASP A 43 -21.20 -11.88 11.39
CA ASP A 43 -20.63 -11.01 12.42
C ASP A 43 -20.43 -9.57 11.90
N VAL A 44 -19.95 -9.43 10.66
CA VAL A 44 -19.73 -8.13 10.02
C VAL A 44 -21.06 -7.43 9.71
N ARG A 45 -22.10 -8.18 9.29
CA ARG A 45 -23.46 -7.64 9.10
C ARG A 45 -24.06 -7.00 10.34
N GLY A 46 -23.60 -7.38 11.54
CA GLY A 46 -24.00 -6.76 12.80
C GLY A 46 -23.49 -5.34 13.05
N HIS A 47 -22.54 -4.84 12.24
CA HIS A 47 -21.83 -3.57 12.45
C HIS A 47 -22.14 -2.54 11.34
N ASP A 48 -23.41 -2.45 10.92
CA ASP A 48 -23.86 -1.54 9.85
C ASP A 48 -23.10 -1.76 8.53
N THR A 49 -22.64 -3.00 8.26
CA THR A 49 -21.85 -3.32 7.06
C THR A 49 -22.55 -4.42 6.27
N VAL A 50 -22.91 -4.15 5.02
CA VAL A 50 -23.50 -5.14 4.12
C VAL A 50 -22.39 -6.01 3.52
N VAL A 51 -22.50 -7.33 3.70
CA VAL A 51 -21.62 -8.32 3.06
C VAL A 51 -22.45 -9.28 2.23
N GLU A 52 -22.17 -9.36 0.94
CA GLU A 52 -22.82 -10.26 -0.02
C GLU A 52 -21.77 -11.05 -0.80
N TYR A 53 -22.07 -12.30 -1.14
CA TYR A 53 -21.25 -13.14 -2.01
C TYR A 53 -22.15 -14.16 -2.71
N GLN A 54 -21.77 -14.60 -3.91
CA GLN A 54 -22.58 -15.52 -4.71
C GLN A 54 -22.35 -16.98 -4.31
N ASP A 55 -21.09 -17.38 -4.18
CA ASP A 55 -20.70 -18.77 -3.91
C ASP A 55 -19.32 -18.81 -3.23
N VAL A 56 -19.10 -19.88 -2.44
CA VAL A 56 -17.81 -20.17 -1.78
C VAL A 56 -17.43 -21.61 -2.09
N ARG A 57 -16.46 -21.78 -2.99
CA ARG A 57 -15.95 -23.09 -3.40
C ARG A 57 -14.61 -23.37 -2.74
N VAL A 58 -14.48 -24.58 -2.18
CA VAL A 58 -13.21 -25.10 -1.66
C VAL A 58 -12.84 -26.36 -2.42
N SER A 59 -11.66 -26.38 -3.03
CA SER A 59 -11.13 -27.46 -3.87
C SER A 59 -9.63 -27.69 -3.60
N GLY A 60 -8.97 -28.59 -4.33
CA GLY A 60 -7.50 -28.79 -4.23
C GLY A 60 -7.04 -30.02 -3.46
N PHE A 61 -7.95 -30.94 -3.10
CA PHE A 61 -7.60 -32.22 -2.49
C PHE A 61 -6.53 -32.97 -3.30
N PRO A 62 -5.51 -33.58 -2.66
CA PRO A 62 -5.26 -33.61 -1.22
C PRO A 62 -4.35 -32.49 -0.71
N PHE A 63 -3.70 -31.72 -1.57
CA PHE A 63 -2.53 -30.91 -1.18
C PHE A 63 -2.83 -29.45 -0.90
N TRP A 64 -3.99 -28.96 -1.34
CA TRP A 64 -4.36 -27.55 -1.25
C TRP A 64 -5.79 -27.40 -0.77
N LEU A 65 -6.06 -26.28 -0.09
CA LEU A 65 -7.38 -25.74 0.16
C LEU A 65 -7.48 -24.47 -0.70
N ASN A 66 -7.88 -24.67 -1.95
CA ASN A 66 -8.13 -23.60 -2.91
C ASN A 66 -9.52 -23.06 -2.67
N VAL A 67 -9.60 -21.92 -1.98
CA VAL A 67 -10.85 -21.23 -1.66
C VAL A 67 -11.10 -20.22 -2.77
N MET A 68 -12.28 -20.25 -3.39
CA MET A 68 -12.73 -19.26 -4.36
C MET A 68 -14.04 -18.67 -3.85
N VAL A 69 -14.06 -17.35 -3.71
CA VAL A 69 -15.25 -16.58 -3.33
C VAL A 69 -15.65 -15.73 -4.54
N ASP A 70 -16.85 -15.97 -5.07
CA ASP A 70 -17.36 -15.28 -6.25
C ASP A 70 -18.27 -14.11 -5.85
N GLY A 71 -18.15 -12.99 -6.56
CA GLY A 71 -19.04 -11.84 -6.44
C GLY A 71 -19.10 -11.23 -5.05
N LEU A 72 -17.98 -11.20 -4.32
CA LEU A 72 -17.92 -10.63 -2.98
C LEU A 72 -18.12 -9.10 -3.07
N ARG A 73 -19.10 -8.61 -2.32
CA ARG A 73 -19.40 -7.20 -2.11
C ARG A 73 -19.41 -6.92 -0.61
N VAL A 74 -18.69 -5.87 -0.21
CA VAL A 74 -18.64 -5.38 1.17
C VAL A 74 -18.91 -3.89 1.13
N GLU A 75 -19.83 -3.39 1.92
CA GLU A 75 -20.19 -1.97 1.99
C GLU A 75 -20.46 -1.57 3.43
N THR A 76 -19.76 -0.58 3.95
CA THR A 76 -20.00 -0.04 5.28
C THR A 76 -21.19 0.91 5.25
N GLY A 77 -21.78 1.18 6.41
CA GLY A 77 -22.78 2.21 6.59
C GLY A 77 -22.22 3.58 6.27
N GLU A 78 -23.12 4.50 5.92
CA GLU A 78 -22.79 5.90 5.68
C GLU A 78 -22.40 6.57 7.00
N ASP A 79 -21.26 7.26 6.99
CA ASP A 79 -20.87 8.16 8.07
C ASP A 79 -21.75 9.42 8.10
N ALA A 80 -21.57 10.26 9.12
CA ALA A 80 -22.34 11.50 9.29
C ALA A 80 -22.18 12.49 8.12
N ASP A 81 -21.12 12.34 7.34
CA ASP A 81 -20.76 13.16 6.20
C ASP A 81 -21.19 12.51 4.86
N GLY A 82 -21.90 11.37 4.90
CA GLY A 82 -22.38 10.61 3.74
C GLY A 82 -21.28 9.80 3.03
N GLY A 83 -20.12 9.65 3.66
CA GLY A 83 -19.02 8.81 3.20
C GLY A 83 -19.19 7.37 3.63
N TYR A 84 -18.84 6.43 2.76
CA TYR A 84 -18.81 5.01 3.09
C TYR A 84 -17.69 4.30 2.34
N TRP A 85 -17.25 3.19 2.90
CA TRP A 85 -16.33 2.28 2.24
C TRP A 85 -17.12 1.18 1.53
N GLY A 86 -16.73 0.90 0.30
CA GLY A 86 -17.30 -0.18 -0.50
C GLY A 86 -16.21 -0.93 -1.23
N TRP A 87 -16.38 -2.23 -1.39
CA TRP A 87 -15.52 -3.06 -2.21
C TRP A 87 -16.38 -4.08 -2.93
N SER A 88 -16.18 -4.25 -4.23
CA SER A 88 -16.83 -5.28 -5.02
C SER A 88 -15.82 -5.89 -5.99
N GLY A 89 -15.75 -7.22 -6.02
CA GLY A 89 -14.84 -7.95 -6.90
C GLY A 89 -15.51 -9.11 -7.60
N SER A 90 -15.04 -9.43 -8.81
CA SER A 90 -15.58 -10.57 -9.57
C SER A 90 -15.35 -11.90 -8.84
N TRP A 91 -14.12 -12.13 -8.38
CA TRP A 91 -13.77 -13.26 -7.54
C TRP A 91 -12.47 -12.99 -6.77
N ILE A 92 -12.28 -13.68 -5.66
CA ILE A 92 -11.04 -13.74 -4.91
C ILE A 92 -10.69 -15.21 -4.61
N GLY A 93 -9.45 -15.58 -4.88
CA GLY A 93 -8.92 -16.90 -4.64
C GLY A 93 -7.90 -16.90 -3.51
N PHE A 94 -7.92 -17.92 -2.66
CA PHE A 94 -6.91 -18.19 -1.65
C PHE A 94 -6.35 -19.59 -1.82
N ASP A 95 -5.02 -19.71 -1.79
CA ASP A 95 -4.32 -20.99 -1.85
C ASP A 95 -3.68 -21.26 -0.47
N ILE A 96 -4.26 -22.22 0.26
CA ILE A 96 -3.86 -22.55 1.63
C ILE A 96 -3.32 -23.98 1.68
N ARG A 97 -2.24 -24.20 2.43
CA ARG A 97 -1.72 -25.55 2.70
C ARG A 97 -2.45 -26.14 3.91
N PRO A 98 -3.09 -27.32 3.81
CA PRO A 98 -3.85 -27.92 4.93
C PRO A 98 -3.05 -28.12 6.22
N TRP A 99 -1.72 -28.21 6.14
CA TRP A 99 -0.81 -28.42 7.27
C TRP A 99 -0.07 -27.15 7.72
N SER A 100 -0.30 -26.00 7.08
CA SER A 100 0.42 -24.76 7.37
C SER A 100 -0.42 -23.53 7.01
N PHE A 101 -0.91 -22.83 8.03
CA PHE A 101 -1.67 -21.59 7.90
C PHE A 101 -0.80 -20.33 8.08
N SER A 102 0.53 -20.49 8.17
CA SER A 102 1.48 -19.39 8.39
C SER A 102 1.60 -18.42 7.21
N GLU A 103 1.24 -18.86 6.01
CA GLU A 103 1.28 -18.06 4.79
C GLU A 103 0.05 -18.43 3.94
N ILE A 104 -0.85 -17.48 3.78
CA ILE A 104 -2.03 -17.60 2.93
C ILE A 104 -1.76 -16.82 1.65
N LYS A 105 -1.67 -17.51 0.52
CA LYS A 105 -1.54 -16.86 -0.78
C LYS A 105 -2.90 -16.47 -1.29
N PHE A 106 -2.99 -15.33 -1.96
CA PHE A 106 -4.24 -14.87 -2.57
C PHE A 106 -4.03 -14.44 -4.02
N ARG A 107 -5.11 -14.51 -4.80
CA ARG A 107 -5.20 -14.10 -6.20
C ARG A 107 -6.51 -13.35 -6.41
N LEU A 108 -6.42 -12.16 -6.99
CA LEU A 108 -7.57 -11.33 -7.35
C LEU A 108 -7.32 -10.65 -8.71
N PRO A 109 -7.30 -11.40 -9.83
CA PRO A 109 -7.32 -10.82 -11.16
C PRO A 109 -8.75 -10.47 -11.60
N GLY A 110 -8.90 -9.39 -12.37
CA GLY A 110 -10.18 -8.97 -12.92
C GLY A 110 -10.48 -7.51 -12.62
N THR A 111 -11.77 -7.22 -12.49
CA THR A 111 -12.29 -5.87 -12.24
C THR A 111 -12.78 -5.77 -10.80
N TYR A 112 -12.37 -4.69 -10.15
CA TYR A 112 -12.68 -4.34 -8.78
C TYR A 112 -13.26 -2.95 -8.76
N GLN A 113 -14.32 -2.77 -7.98
CA GLN A 113 -14.82 -1.45 -7.63
C GLN A 113 -14.44 -1.19 -6.19
N VAL A 114 -13.74 -0.09 -5.93
CA VAL A 114 -13.43 0.38 -4.59
C VAL A 114 -14.14 1.72 -4.41
N THR A 115 -15.01 1.78 -3.42
CA THR A 115 -15.66 3.00 -2.97
C THR A 115 -15.00 3.45 -1.68
N TYR A 116 -14.64 4.72 -1.60
CA TYR A 116 -14.02 5.31 -0.41
C TYR A 116 -14.67 6.64 -0.08
N PRO A 117 -14.70 7.02 1.21
CA PRO A 117 -15.19 8.32 1.63
C PRO A 117 -14.21 9.42 1.19
N VAL A 118 -14.73 10.43 0.53
CA VAL A 118 -14.00 11.62 0.10
C VAL A 118 -14.06 12.66 1.21
N GLY A 119 -12.92 12.85 1.87
CA GLY A 119 -12.80 13.77 3.00
C GLY A 119 -11.66 13.45 3.97
N ILE A 120 -11.05 12.26 3.87
CA ILE A 120 -9.96 11.81 4.76
C ILE A 120 -8.65 12.61 4.51
N PHE A 121 -8.43 13.09 3.28
CA PHE A 121 -7.26 13.91 2.93
C PHE A 121 -7.67 15.04 1.99
N ARG A 122 -7.68 16.29 2.47
CA ARG A 122 -7.87 17.47 1.61
C ARG A 122 -6.81 18.55 1.85
N PRO A 123 -6.03 18.91 0.81
CA PRO A 123 -5.20 20.10 0.80
C PRO A 123 -5.98 21.43 0.73
N ASP A 124 -7.21 21.44 0.21
CA ASP A 124 -7.91 22.67 -0.22
C ASP A 124 -9.27 22.96 0.47
N GLY A 125 -9.82 21.99 1.21
CA GLY A 125 -11.01 22.13 2.06
C GLY A 125 -12.34 22.45 1.35
N LYS A 126 -12.43 22.37 0.02
CA LYS A 126 -13.58 22.92 -0.76
C LYS A 126 -14.56 21.90 -1.32
N GLU A 127 -14.18 20.64 -1.42
CA GLU A 127 -14.98 19.65 -2.13
C GLU A 127 -16.02 19.03 -1.15
N LYS A 128 -17.19 18.62 -1.65
CA LYS A 128 -18.28 18.12 -0.79
C LYS A 128 -17.89 16.78 -0.19
N ALA A 129 -18.30 16.52 1.05
CA ALA A 129 -18.17 15.19 1.63
C ALA A 129 -19.17 14.23 0.97
N GLY A 130 -18.79 12.95 0.88
CA GLY A 130 -19.53 11.88 0.18
C GLY A 130 -18.61 10.70 -0.12
N ALA A 131 -19.06 9.73 -0.93
CA ALA A 131 -18.25 8.60 -1.35
C ALA A 131 -17.90 8.67 -2.84
N ARG A 132 -16.70 8.22 -3.23
CA ARG A 132 -16.27 8.07 -4.62
C ARG A 132 -15.91 6.64 -4.94
N SER A 133 -16.22 6.23 -6.17
CA SER A 133 -15.86 4.92 -6.69
C SER A 133 -14.71 5.01 -7.69
N LEU A 134 -13.79 4.06 -7.59
CA LEU A 134 -12.75 3.77 -8.58
C LEU A 134 -12.96 2.36 -9.10
N PHE A 135 -12.81 2.17 -10.40
CA PHE A 135 -12.79 0.86 -11.01
C PHE A 135 -11.34 0.50 -11.31
N ALA A 136 -10.81 -0.47 -10.59
CA ALA A 136 -9.48 -1.02 -10.83
C ALA A 136 -9.59 -2.29 -11.66
N ILE A 137 -8.83 -2.37 -12.74
CA ILE A 137 -8.72 -3.54 -13.60
C ILE A 137 -7.27 -4.01 -13.52
N SER A 138 -7.06 -5.30 -13.30
CA SER A 138 -5.74 -5.90 -13.35
C SER A 138 -5.78 -7.29 -13.96
N SER A 139 -4.82 -7.56 -14.85
CA SER A 139 -4.62 -8.89 -15.43
C SER A 139 -3.99 -9.88 -14.44
N LYS A 140 -3.28 -9.36 -13.43
CA LYS A 140 -2.57 -10.13 -12.42
C LYS A 140 -2.49 -9.35 -11.13
N ALA A 141 -3.20 -9.78 -10.10
CA ALA A 141 -2.94 -9.34 -8.73
C ALA A 141 -2.83 -10.57 -7.81
N GLU A 142 -1.65 -10.75 -7.25
CA GLU A 142 -1.34 -11.89 -6.38
C GLU A 142 -0.54 -11.43 -5.18
N GLY A 143 -0.61 -12.20 -4.09
CA GLY A 143 0.04 -11.81 -2.86
C GLY A 143 0.01 -12.89 -1.82
N TYR A 144 0.48 -12.53 -0.63
CA TYR A 144 0.35 -13.39 0.54
C TYR A 144 0.13 -12.57 1.81
N ILE A 145 -0.49 -13.23 2.79
CA ILE A 145 -0.59 -12.76 4.17
C ILE A 145 0.18 -13.77 5.03
N GLY A 146 1.17 -13.27 5.76
CA GLY A 146 1.92 -14.02 6.76
C GLY A 146 1.19 -13.94 8.10
N LEU A 147 0.94 -15.09 8.72
CA LEU A 147 0.24 -15.23 9.99
C LEU A 147 1.14 -15.91 11.03
N LYS A 148 1.09 -15.41 12.27
CA LYS A 148 1.66 -16.06 13.46
C LYS A 148 0.61 -16.98 14.10
N ASP A 149 1.02 -17.70 15.14
CA ASP A 149 0.10 -18.45 15.99
C ASP A 149 -1.05 -17.54 16.46
N GLY A 150 -2.29 -18.06 16.40
CA GLY A 150 -3.48 -17.28 16.70
C GLY A 150 -3.97 -16.36 15.57
N PHE A 151 -3.53 -16.59 14.32
CA PHE A 151 -3.97 -15.86 13.12
C PHE A 151 -3.66 -14.35 13.15
N GLN A 152 -2.63 -13.93 13.90
CA GLN A 152 -2.18 -12.53 13.89
C GLN A 152 -1.35 -12.25 12.64
N PRO A 153 -1.73 -11.27 11.80
CA PRO A 153 -0.95 -10.90 10.63
C PRO A 153 0.39 -10.29 11.05
N TRP A 154 1.47 -10.75 10.44
CA TRP A 154 2.81 -10.19 10.63
C TRP A 154 3.45 -9.69 9.34
N ALA A 155 2.96 -10.14 8.19
CA ALA A 155 3.38 -9.65 6.89
C ALA A 155 2.22 -9.65 5.90
N ALA A 156 2.28 -8.74 4.95
CA ALA A 156 1.46 -8.77 3.76
C ALA A 156 2.31 -8.37 2.56
N TYR A 157 2.06 -9.00 1.42
CA TYR A 157 2.67 -8.62 0.15
C TYR A 157 1.61 -8.71 -0.93
N VAL A 158 1.61 -7.74 -1.84
CA VAL A 158 0.80 -7.76 -3.05
C VAL A 158 1.63 -7.26 -4.23
N ASP A 159 1.48 -7.94 -5.36
CA ASP A 159 2.06 -7.61 -6.65
C ASP A 159 0.93 -7.54 -7.68
N ILE A 160 0.74 -6.36 -8.24
CA ILE A 160 -0.30 -6.03 -9.21
C ILE A 160 0.40 -5.66 -10.51
N GLY A 161 0.11 -6.37 -11.59
CA GLY A 161 0.59 -6.07 -12.94
C GLY A 161 -0.54 -5.52 -13.81
N SER A 162 -0.18 -4.61 -14.73
CA SER A 162 -1.11 -3.96 -15.66
C SER A 162 -2.35 -3.42 -14.95
N LEU A 163 -2.11 -2.47 -14.04
CA LEU A 163 -3.16 -1.84 -13.24
C LEU A 163 -3.74 -0.66 -14.03
N GLU A 164 -5.02 -0.73 -14.32
CA GLU A 164 -5.80 0.37 -14.91
C GLU A 164 -6.82 0.81 -13.86
N ILE A 165 -6.87 2.11 -13.56
CA ILE A 165 -7.82 2.69 -12.62
C ILE A 165 -8.64 3.73 -13.39
N LEU A 166 -9.94 3.48 -13.46
CA LEU A 166 -10.91 4.41 -14.02
C LEU A 166 -11.60 5.12 -12.86
N ALA A 167 -11.42 6.44 -12.79
CA ALA A 167 -12.14 7.26 -11.83
C ALA A 167 -13.39 7.87 -12.47
N GLU A 168 -14.55 7.65 -11.84
CA GLU A 168 -15.83 8.14 -12.36
C GLU A 168 -15.93 9.68 -12.37
N ASP A 169 -15.12 10.36 -11.54
CA ASP A 169 -15.26 11.79 -11.22
C ASP A 169 -14.11 12.72 -11.65
N ILE A 170 -12.99 12.22 -12.20
CA ILE A 170 -11.80 13.04 -12.56
C ILE A 170 -11.94 13.69 -13.95
N GLY A 171 -13.10 14.23 -14.32
CA GLY A 171 -13.31 14.85 -15.64
C GLY A 171 -14.35 14.15 -16.53
N PRO A 172 -14.66 14.70 -17.72
CA PRO A 172 -15.67 14.14 -18.62
C PRO A 172 -15.32 12.69 -18.99
N ALA A 173 -16.30 11.80 -18.87
CA ALA A 173 -16.16 10.36 -19.03
C ALA A 173 -15.36 9.97 -20.29
N GLY A 174 -14.09 9.62 -20.11
CA GLY A 174 -13.17 9.24 -21.19
C GLY A 174 -11.69 9.43 -20.81
N ASP A 175 -11.35 10.50 -20.09
CA ASP A 175 -9.95 10.93 -19.92
C ASP A 175 -9.35 10.58 -18.54
N ASN A 176 -10.12 9.91 -17.67
CA ASN A 176 -9.80 9.71 -16.25
C ASN A 176 -9.09 8.38 -15.96
N LEU A 177 -8.31 7.91 -16.94
CA LEU A 177 -7.62 6.64 -16.86
C LEU A 177 -6.23 6.85 -16.25
N LEU A 178 -6.02 6.25 -15.09
CA LEU A 178 -4.70 6.10 -14.48
C LEU A 178 -4.19 4.70 -14.81
N GLU A 179 -3.00 4.61 -15.37
CA GLU A 179 -2.38 3.32 -15.71
C GLU A 179 -1.09 3.14 -14.93
N ALA A 180 -0.78 1.92 -14.51
CA ALA A 180 0.53 1.57 -13.98
C ALA A 180 0.95 0.18 -14.49
N GLU A 181 2.21 0.07 -14.92
CA GLU A 181 2.76 -1.20 -15.42
C GLU A 181 2.85 -2.23 -14.30
N SER A 182 3.28 -1.81 -13.10
CA SER A 182 3.21 -2.63 -11.89
C SER A 182 3.10 -1.80 -10.61
N ALA A 183 2.39 -2.35 -9.62
CA ALA A 183 2.30 -1.85 -8.26
C ALA A 183 2.60 -2.98 -7.27
N ARG A 184 3.59 -2.76 -6.40
CA ARG A 184 3.96 -3.69 -5.33
C ARG A 184 3.87 -3.00 -3.99
N ILE A 185 3.31 -3.69 -3.01
CA ILE A 185 3.28 -3.22 -1.62
C ILE A 185 3.70 -4.39 -0.73
N SER A 186 4.58 -4.12 0.24
CA SER A 186 4.92 -5.07 1.29
C SER A 186 4.85 -4.39 2.65
N ILE A 187 4.26 -5.09 3.60
CA ILE A 187 4.11 -4.65 4.99
C ILE A 187 4.67 -5.74 5.87
N ARG A 188 5.44 -5.37 6.90
CA ARG A 188 5.89 -6.27 7.96
C ARG A 188 5.71 -5.61 9.30
N THR A 189 5.17 -6.34 10.27
CA THR A 189 5.00 -5.83 11.63
C THR A 189 5.87 -6.59 12.60
N TYR A 190 6.40 -5.88 13.59
CA TYR A 190 7.22 -6.43 14.67
C TYR A 190 6.57 -6.15 16.01
N SER A 191 6.89 -6.98 17.00
CA SER A 191 6.52 -6.69 18.37
C SER A 191 7.33 -5.48 18.86
N PRO A 192 6.70 -4.49 19.52
CA PRO A 192 7.43 -3.34 20.03
C PRO A 192 8.48 -3.78 21.05
N GLY A 193 9.72 -3.33 20.87
CA GLY A 193 10.79 -3.48 21.85
C GLY A 193 10.74 -2.36 22.89
N GLU A 194 11.54 -2.48 23.96
CA GLU A 194 11.68 -1.42 24.99
C GLU A 194 13.03 -0.69 24.84
N PRO A 195 13.06 0.66 24.71
CA PRO A 195 11.91 1.57 24.57
C PRO A 195 11.31 1.57 23.15
N ALA A 196 10.00 1.80 23.04
CA ALA A 196 9.25 1.64 21.79
C ALA A 196 9.78 2.49 20.64
N HIS A 197 10.05 3.79 20.87
CA HIS A 197 10.51 4.73 19.84
C HIS A 197 11.90 4.43 19.25
N LEU A 198 12.65 3.46 19.80
CA LEU A 198 13.93 3.00 19.24
C LEU A 198 13.81 1.69 18.45
N ASN A 199 12.62 1.12 18.34
CA ASN A 199 12.37 -0.15 17.68
C ASN A 199 11.33 0.03 16.56
N SER A 200 11.60 -0.53 15.39
CA SER A 200 10.60 -0.58 14.31
C SER A 200 9.46 -1.51 14.73
N THR A 201 8.23 -1.05 14.56
CA THR A 201 7.02 -1.88 14.74
C THR A 201 6.33 -2.19 13.42
N LEU A 202 6.63 -1.42 12.37
CA LEU A 202 6.03 -1.54 11.06
C LEU A 202 7.02 -1.11 9.99
N ASP A 203 7.42 -2.01 9.11
CA ASP A 203 8.12 -1.69 7.87
C ASP A 203 7.10 -1.69 6.72
N VAL A 204 7.16 -0.66 5.88
CA VAL A 204 6.36 -0.54 4.65
C VAL A 204 7.32 -0.30 3.49
N ALA A 205 7.15 -1.09 2.43
CA ALA A 205 7.79 -0.81 1.15
C ALA A 205 6.74 -0.82 0.04
N PHE A 206 6.91 0.09 -0.92
CA PHE A 206 6.06 0.17 -2.09
C PHE A 206 6.89 0.49 -3.34
N SER A 207 6.39 0.04 -4.49
CA SER A 207 6.99 0.33 -5.80
C SER A 207 5.87 0.45 -6.82
N LEU A 208 5.86 1.55 -7.55
CA LEU A 208 4.96 1.83 -8.65
C LEU A 208 5.81 2.13 -9.88
N GLU A 209 5.66 1.32 -10.93
CA GLU A 209 6.46 1.41 -12.15
C GLU A 209 5.56 1.83 -13.32
N GLY A 210 6.02 2.80 -14.11
CA GLY A 210 5.30 3.26 -15.31
C GLY A 210 3.91 3.82 -15.03
N LEU A 211 3.74 4.60 -13.95
CA LEU A 211 2.49 5.29 -13.66
C LEU A 211 2.24 6.39 -14.71
N VAL A 212 1.06 6.39 -15.33
CA VAL A 212 0.57 7.44 -16.22
C VAL A 212 -0.68 8.02 -15.60
N LEU A 213 -0.66 9.33 -15.37
CA LEU A 213 -1.81 10.10 -14.91
C LEU A 213 -2.61 10.64 -16.12
N PRO A 214 -3.89 10.99 -15.93
CA PRO A 214 -4.69 11.71 -16.93
C PRO A 214 -3.98 12.94 -17.51
N GLU A 215 -4.11 13.18 -18.83
CA GLU A 215 -3.43 14.31 -19.50
C GLU A 215 -3.90 15.69 -19.00
N ASP A 216 -5.10 15.78 -18.43
CA ASP A 216 -5.72 17.02 -17.96
C ASP A 216 -5.12 17.59 -16.65
N GLU A 217 -4.21 16.86 -15.98
CA GLU A 217 -3.61 17.26 -14.70
C GLU A 217 -2.55 18.39 -14.82
N ASP A 218 -2.29 18.90 -16.04
CA ASP A 218 -1.33 19.97 -16.38
C ASP A 218 -0.01 19.95 -15.57
N LEU A 219 0.53 18.74 -15.43
CA LEU A 219 1.64 18.47 -14.52
C LEU A 219 2.97 19.06 -15.01
N PRO A 220 3.85 19.54 -14.11
CA PRO A 220 5.07 20.24 -14.50
C PRO A 220 6.04 19.36 -15.31
N LEU A 221 6.19 18.07 -14.99
CA LEU A 221 7.16 17.19 -15.66
C LEU A 221 6.50 16.12 -16.54
N GLY A 222 5.28 16.40 -17.01
CA GLY A 222 4.47 15.46 -17.78
C GLY A 222 3.69 14.47 -16.90
N SER A 223 2.83 13.69 -17.53
CA SER A 223 1.89 12.78 -16.86
C SER A 223 2.49 11.43 -16.46
N ARG A 224 3.69 11.07 -16.97
CA ARG A 224 4.32 9.77 -16.73
C ARG A 224 5.39 9.82 -15.63
N PHE A 225 5.23 8.97 -14.63
CA PHE A 225 6.23 8.62 -13.63
C PHE A 225 6.81 7.24 -13.95
N ASP A 226 8.10 7.17 -14.25
CA ASP A 226 8.74 5.90 -14.57
C ASP A 226 8.94 5.01 -13.33
N LEU A 227 9.14 5.63 -12.17
CA LEU A 227 9.28 4.92 -10.89
C LEU A 227 8.89 5.82 -9.72
N ILE A 228 8.07 5.29 -8.83
CA ILE A 228 7.88 5.81 -7.47
C ILE A 228 8.10 4.64 -6.52
N GLN A 229 9.14 4.71 -5.71
CA GLN A 229 9.50 3.65 -4.78
C GLN A 229 9.86 4.24 -3.42
N GLY A 230 9.38 3.58 -2.37
CA GLY A 230 9.67 3.94 -0.99
C GLY A 230 9.86 2.72 -0.11
N GLU A 231 10.73 2.85 0.88
CA GLU A 231 10.92 1.91 1.97
C GLU A 231 11.05 2.72 3.26
N ALA A 232 10.19 2.44 4.23
CA ALA A 232 10.15 3.17 5.49
C ALA A 232 9.90 2.24 6.67
N ALA A 233 10.47 2.58 7.82
CA ALA A 233 10.28 1.91 9.10
C ALA A 233 9.65 2.88 10.10
N LEU A 234 8.52 2.49 10.68
CA LEU A 234 7.84 3.23 11.73
C LEU A 234 8.45 2.84 13.08
N MET A 235 9.10 3.81 13.72
CA MET A 235 9.71 3.67 15.04
C MET A 235 8.67 4.03 16.10
N GLY A 236 8.49 3.18 17.12
CA GLY A 236 7.39 3.30 18.08
C GLY A 236 6.12 2.58 17.62
N ALA A 237 5.13 2.45 18.50
CA ALA A 237 3.90 1.70 18.24
C ALA A 237 2.71 2.64 18.04
N LEU A 238 1.84 2.33 17.08
CA LEU A 238 0.50 2.92 17.01
C LEU A 238 -0.41 2.14 17.96
N GLY A 239 -1.06 2.85 18.88
CA GLY A 239 -2.04 2.26 19.79
C GLY A 239 -3.37 1.92 19.10
N PRO A 240 -4.28 1.21 19.78
CA PRO A 240 -5.59 0.82 19.25
C PRO A 240 -6.62 1.97 19.21
N ALA A 241 -6.19 3.22 19.42
CA ALA A 241 -7.05 4.39 19.44
C ALA A 241 -7.53 4.76 18.00
N PRO A 242 -8.58 5.61 17.86
CA PRO A 242 -8.92 6.19 16.57
C PRO A 242 -7.69 6.82 15.90
N ALA A 243 -7.60 6.76 14.57
CA ALA A 243 -6.38 7.03 13.82
C ALA A 243 -5.70 8.36 14.22
N ALA A 244 -6.45 9.46 14.31
CA ALA A 244 -5.90 10.76 14.70
C ALA A 244 -5.27 10.75 16.11
N ALA A 245 -5.94 10.13 17.09
CA ALA A 245 -5.44 10.02 18.46
C ALA A 245 -4.23 9.07 18.54
N ALA A 246 -4.28 7.92 17.85
CA ALA A 246 -3.17 6.97 17.82
C ALA A 246 -1.89 7.59 17.23
N VAL A 247 -2.02 8.40 16.18
CA VAL A 247 -0.89 9.13 15.57
C VAL A 247 -0.38 10.24 16.50
N GLN A 248 -1.27 10.92 17.22
CA GLN A 248 -0.87 11.92 18.21
C GLN A 248 -0.10 11.30 19.38
N ASP A 249 -0.60 10.20 19.94
CA ASP A 249 0.06 9.47 21.04
C ASP A 249 1.44 8.96 20.59
N TRP A 250 1.51 8.37 19.39
CA TRP A 250 2.77 7.92 18.79
C TRP A 250 3.78 9.06 18.64
N ARG A 251 3.34 10.24 18.19
CA ARG A 251 4.20 11.44 18.12
C ARG A 251 4.68 11.85 19.51
N ASP A 252 3.77 11.91 20.49
CA ASP A 252 4.06 12.38 21.85
C ASP A 252 5.02 11.42 22.58
N GLU A 253 5.05 10.14 22.19
CA GLU A 253 6.04 9.13 22.61
C GLU A 253 7.40 9.20 21.89
N GLY A 254 7.58 10.15 20.97
CA GLY A 254 8.82 10.35 20.21
C GLY A 254 8.93 9.48 18.96
N GLY A 255 7.81 9.00 18.42
CA GLY A 255 7.76 8.20 17.21
C GLY A 255 8.33 8.93 15.98
N THR A 256 9.05 8.17 15.14
CA THR A 256 9.63 8.66 13.89
C THR A 256 9.37 7.69 12.73
N LEU A 257 9.39 8.21 11.51
CA LEU A 257 9.39 7.42 10.29
C LEU A 257 10.79 7.50 9.67
N GLU A 258 11.53 6.40 9.74
CA GLU A 258 12.82 6.26 9.10
C GLU A 258 12.61 5.90 7.62
N VAL A 259 12.86 6.84 6.72
CA VAL A 259 12.86 6.64 5.27
C VAL A 259 14.18 5.98 4.90
N LEU A 260 14.15 4.65 4.77
CA LEU A 260 15.31 3.83 4.40
C LEU A 260 15.69 4.05 2.92
N ARG A 261 14.67 4.21 2.07
CA ARG A 261 14.83 4.49 0.65
C ARG A 261 13.65 5.31 0.12
N LEU A 262 13.96 6.29 -0.71
CA LEU A 262 13.03 6.97 -1.60
C LEU A 262 13.68 7.03 -2.99
N ASN A 263 12.95 6.63 -4.01
CA ASN A 263 13.36 6.78 -5.41
C ASN A 263 12.17 7.28 -6.24
N LEU A 264 12.36 8.40 -6.94
CA LEU A 264 11.39 9.01 -7.82
C LEU A 264 12.05 9.30 -9.17
N ARG A 265 11.45 8.80 -10.26
CA ARG A 265 11.80 9.18 -11.64
C ARG A 265 10.57 9.74 -12.34
N TRP A 266 10.66 11.02 -12.72
CA TRP A 266 9.57 11.78 -13.30
C TRP A 266 10.09 12.71 -14.41
N GLY A 267 9.86 12.32 -15.66
CA GLY A 267 10.53 12.95 -16.80
C GLY A 267 12.06 12.89 -16.64
N ASP A 268 12.72 14.04 -16.75
CA ASP A 268 14.18 14.14 -16.55
C ASP A 268 14.62 14.21 -15.08
N LEU A 269 13.67 14.34 -14.14
CA LEU A 269 13.95 14.41 -12.71
C LEU A 269 14.15 13.00 -12.15
N ASP A 270 15.27 12.83 -11.44
CA ASP A 270 15.60 11.61 -10.72
C ASP A 270 16.04 12.00 -9.30
N VAL A 271 15.31 11.52 -8.31
CA VAL A 271 15.53 11.81 -6.89
C VAL A 271 15.70 10.51 -6.14
N GLU A 272 16.85 10.38 -5.48
CA GLU A 272 17.09 9.35 -4.49
C GLU A 272 17.24 9.99 -3.12
N GLY A 273 16.70 9.37 -2.07
CA GLY A 273 16.75 9.94 -0.73
C GLY A 273 16.63 8.93 0.39
N LYS A 274 17.10 9.34 1.57
CA LYS A 274 16.90 8.65 2.85
C LYS A 274 16.98 9.65 3.99
N GLY A 275 16.34 9.35 5.13
CA GLY A 275 16.40 10.19 6.31
C GLY A 275 15.24 9.93 7.24
N THR A 276 14.89 10.92 8.04
CA THR A 276 13.94 10.74 9.13
C THR A 276 12.86 11.80 9.06
N LEU A 277 11.61 11.37 9.25
CA LEU A 277 10.44 12.23 9.35
C LEU A 277 9.79 12.02 10.73
N ALA A 278 9.15 13.06 11.24
CA ALA A 278 8.35 13.06 12.45
C ALA A 278 7.15 14.02 12.25
N LEU A 279 6.30 14.14 13.25
CA LEU A 279 5.24 15.15 13.26
C LEU A 279 5.58 16.27 14.25
N ASP A 280 5.23 17.49 13.89
CA ASP A 280 5.35 18.66 14.75
C ASP A 280 4.15 18.82 15.70
N GLY A 281 4.20 19.86 16.53
CA GLY A 281 3.15 20.17 17.51
C GLY A 281 1.77 20.39 16.87
N GLU A 282 1.74 20.83 15.60
CA GLU A 282 0.55 21.08 14.79
C GLU A 282 0.17 19.86 13.93
N MET A 283 0.75 18.70 14.23
CA MET A 283 0.57 17.44 13.49
C MET A 283 0.98 17.56 12.01
N GLN A 284 1.95 18.44 11.69
CA GLN A 284 2.49 18.56 10.34
C GLN A 284 3.81 17.79 10.21
N PRO A 285 4.13 17.23 9.04
CA PRO A 285 5.41 16.57 8.83
C PRO A 285 6.58 17.53 9.07
N MET A 286 7.56 17.07 9.83
CA MET A 286 8.87 17.69 9.94
C MET A 286 9.97 16.65 9.71
N GLY A 287 11.11 17.06 9.16
CA GLY A 287 12.26 16.16 9.03
C GLY A 287 13.22 16.55 7.93
N ALA A 288 14.20 15.68 7.71
CA ALA A 288 15.27 15.90 6.77
C ALA A 288 15.64 14.61 6.03
N LEU A 289 15.70 14.70 4.71
CA LEU A 289 16.20 13.66 3.83
C LEU A 289 17.54 14.11 3.25
N THR A 290 18.55 13.25 3.29
CA THR A 290 19.73 13.41 2.43
C THR A 290 19.35 12.94 1.05
N THR A 291 19.40 13.83 0.06
CA THR A 291 18.97 13.52 -1.32
C THR A 291 20.10 13.63 -2.32
N SER A 292 19.99 12.83 -3.38
CA SER A 292 20.78 12.88 -4.60
C SER A 292 19.83 13.14 -5.76
N ILE A 293 19.99 14.27 -6.45
CA ILE A 293 19.04 14.76 -7.44
C ILE A 293 19.73 15.00 -8.77
N ARG A 294 19.19 14.42 -9.84
CA ARG A 294 19.54 14.74 -11.24
C ARG A 294 18.34 15.41 -11.91
N GLY A 295 18.58 16.21 -12.94
CA GLY A 295 17.50 16.93 -13.63
C GLY A 295 16.87 18.08 -12.85
N PHE A 296 17.48 18.56 -11.75
CA PHE A 296 16.89 19.63 -10.93
C PHE A 296 16.67 20.96 -11.68
N LYS A 297 17.47 21.26 -12.71
CA LYS A 297 17.34 22.50 -13.49
C LYS A 297 16.06 22.54 -14.33
N PRO A 298 15.82 21.58 -15.25
CA PRO A 298 14.56 21.53 -15.98
C PRO A 298 13.36 21.35 -15.04
N ALA A 299 13.51 20.61 -13.93
CA ALA A 299 12.46 20.51 -12.92
C ALA A 299 12.05 21.87 -12.32
N LEU A 300 13.03 22.69 -11.90
CA LEU A 300 12.76 24.02 -11.38
C LEU A 300 12.16 24.97 -12.43
N GLU A 301 12.55 24.82 -13.71
CA GLU A 301 11.96 25.57 -14.81
C GLU A 301 10.49 25.21 -14.99
N ALA A 302 10.18 23.91 -15.06
CA ALA A 302 8.82 23.46 -15.24
C ALA A 302 7.89 23.84 -14.06
N LEU A 303 8.39 23.74 -12.82
CA LEU A 303 7.66 24.24 -11.65
C LEU A 303 7.38 25.75 -11.73
N ALA A 304 8.30 26.54 -12.30
CA ALA A 304 8.11 27.97 -12.47
C ALA A 304 7.13 28.31 -13.60
N GLU A 305 7.18 27.55 -14.70
CA GLU A 305 6.24 27.68 -15.82
C GLU A 305 4.80 27.39 -15.39
N LYS A 306 4.60 26.42 -14.48
CA LYS A 306 3.31 26.13 -13.84
C LYS A 306 2.93 27.08 -12.71
N GLY A 307 3.78 28.05 -12.37
CA GLY A 307 3.53 29.00 -11.29
C GLY A 307 3.55 28.39 -9.88
N ILE A 308 4.00 27.14 -9.72
CA ILE A 308 4.16 26.47 -8.43
C ILE A 308 5.22 27.17 -7.60
N ILE A 309 6.29 27.65 -8.25
CA ILE A 309 7.32 28.50 -7.64
C ILE A 309 7.51 29.78 -8.46
N LYS A 310 8.03 30.84 -7.83
CA LYS A 310 8.29 32.11 -8.54
C LYS A 310 9.44 31.95 -9.53
N ALA A 311 9.34 32.56 -10.72
CA ALA A 311 10.41 32.53 -11.72
C ALA A 311 11.77 33.05 -11.21
N SER A 312 11.75 34.09 -10.35
CA SER A 312 12.96 34.61 -9.70
C SER A 312 13.58 33.58 -8.74
N GLN A 313 12.75 32.89 -7.96
CA GLN A 313 13.15 31.84 -7.03
C GLN A 313 13.76 30.65 -7.77
N ALA A 314 13.14 30.20 -8.86
CA ALA A 314 13.68 29.16 -9.73
C ALA A 314 15.05 29.55 -10.30
N THR A 315 15.21 30.79 -10.75
CA THR A 315 16.47 31.31 -11.28
C THR A 315 17.57 31.29 -10.21
N THR A 316 17.28 31.80 -9.02
CA THR A 316 18.22 31.79 -7.89
C THR A 316 18.59 30.37 -7.46
N ALA A 317 17.59 29.48 -7.36
CA ALA A 317 17.79 28.08 -7.04
C ALA A 317 18.71 27.39 -8.06
N LYS A 318 18.48 27.58 -9.36
CA LYS A 318 19.32 27.00 -10.43
C LYS A 318 20.78 27.43 -10.34
N VAL A 319 21.04 28.67 -9.94
CA VAL A 319 22.41 29.18 -9.75
C VAL A 319 23.04 28.54 -8.51
N ILE A 320 22.41 28.67 -7.35
CA ILE A 320 22.96 28.21 -6.07
C ILE A 320 23.15 26.69 -6.07
N LEU A 321 22.12 25.94 -6.42
CA LEU A 321 22.19 24.48 -6.52
C LEU A 321 23.13 24.03 -7.63
N GLY A 322 23.24 24.82 -8.71
CA GLY A 322 24.20 24.60 -9.79
C GLY A 322 25.67 24.66 -9.37
N LEU A 323 25.99 25.44 -8.34
CA LEU A 323 27.32 25.53 -7.73
C LEU A 323 27.61 24.36 -6.80
N LEU A 324 26.57 23.79 -6.16
CA LEU A 324 26.69 22.63 -5.27
C LEU A 324 26.71 21.30 -6.04
N ALA A 325 26.11 21.26 -7.24
CA ALA A 325 26.04 20.08 -8.07
C ALA A 325 27.44 19.65 -8.58
N LYS A 326 27.75 18.37 -8.41
CA LYS A 326 28.99 17.74 -8.88
C LYS A 326 28.72 16.93 -10.14
N ARG A 327 29.71 16.77 -11.01
CA ARG A 327 29.61 15.84 -12.14
C ARG A 327 29.84 14.41 -11.65
N GLY A 328 28.90 13.52 -11.97
CA GLY A 328 29.04 12.08 -11.77
C GLY A 328 30.03 11.46 -12.77
N THR A 329 30.31 10.17 -12.58
CA THR A 329 31.16 9.36 -13.47
C THR A 329 30.55 9.19 -14.86
N ASP A 330 29.23 9.30 -14.98
CA ASP A 330 28.44 9.29 -16.22
C ASP A 330 28.41 10.66 -16.94
N GLY A 331 29.09 11.67 -16.40
CA GLY A 331 29.13 13.04 -16.93
C GLY A 331 27.90 13.89 -16.59
N ARG A 332 26.85 13.33 -15.97
CA ARG A 332 25.64 14.08 -15.59
C ARG A 332 25.90 14.88 -14.30
N LYS A 333 25.20 16.01 -14.14
CA LYS A 333 25.27 16.79 -12.90
C LYS A 333 24.32 16.19 -11.86
N THR A 334 24.87 15.86 -10.70
CA THR A 334 24.14 15.35 -9.55
C THR A 334 24.27 16.35 -8.41
N LEU A 335 23.14 16.75 -7.84
CA LEU A 335 23.04 17.59 -6.66
C LEU A 335 22.86 16.71 -5.43
N SER A 336 23.81 16.77 -4.51
CA SER A 336 23.63 16.19 -3.17
C SER A 336 23.28 17.31 -2.20
N ALA A 337 22.03 17.33 -1.74
CA ALA A 337 21.53 18.37 -0.84
C ALA A 337 20.51 17.79 0.16
N PRO A 338 20.41 18.37 1.36
CA PRO A 338 19.32 18.00 2.26
C PRO A 338 18.01 18.56 1.72
N LEU A 339 16.97 17.72 1.68
CA LEU A 339 15.59 18.13 1.49
C LEU A 339 14.93 18.15 2.87
N THR A 340 14.50 19.32 3.34
CA THR A 340 13.90 19.47 4.66
C THR A 340 12.45 19.93 4.55
N VAL A 341 11.63 19.42 5.46
CA VAL A 341 10.28 19.93 5.70
C VAL A 341 10.22 20.38 7.15
N GLN A 342 9.82 21.63 7.37
CA GLN A 342 9.66 22.19 8.72
C GLN A 342 8.69 23.36 8.64
N GLU A 343 7.73 23.46 9.57
CA GLU A 343 6.69 24.50 9.53
C GLU A 343 6.00 24.57 8.16
N ARG A 344 5.75 23.39 7.54
CA ARG A 344 5.23 23.23 6.17
C ARG A 344 6.10 23.80 5.05
N LYS A 345 7.29 24.32 5.32
CA LYS A 345 8.21 24.81 4.28
C LYS A 345 9.06 23.68 3.75
N LEU A 346 8.97 23.41 2.45
CA LEU A 346 9.86 22.50 1.75
C LEU A 346 11.11 23.26 1.29
N ASN A 347 12.29 22.83 1.73
CA ASN A 347 13.56 23.46 1.38
C ASN A 347 14.55 22.44 0.81
N ILE A 348 15.37 22.88 -0.14
CA ILE A 348 16.50 22.13 -0.68
C ILE A 348 17.81 22.89 -0.39
N GLY A 349 18.63 22.33 0.50
CA GLY A 349 19.77 23.05 1.05
C GLY A 349 19.31 24.38 1.68
N PRO A 350 19.91 25.53 1.32
CA PRO A 350 19.51 26.83 1.85
C PRO A 350 18.29 27.45 1.11
N ILE A 351 17.72 26.76 0.13
CA ILE A 351 16.71 27.32 -0.77
C ILE A 351 15.33 26.84 -0.35
N HIS A 352 14.47 27.77 0.03
CA HIS A 352 13.04 27.51 0.13
C HIS A 352 12.44 27.25 -1.26
N LEU A 353 11.63 26.21 -1.40
CA LEU A 353 10.96 25.84 -2.66
C LEU A 353 9.48 26.24 -2.63
N LEU A 354 8.73 25.75 -1.67
CA LEU A 354 7.30 26.01 -1.57
C LEU A 354 6.77 25.75 -0.16
N ASP A 355 5.61 26.33 0.13
CA ASP A 355 4.83 26.03 1.31
C ASP A 355 3.87 24.89 1.01
N LEU A 356 3.96 23.81 1.78
CA LEU A 356 3.05 22.68 1.71
C LEU A 356 1.69 23.09 2.29
N PRO A 357 0.57 22.58 1.74
CA PRO A 357 -0.74 22.73 2.35
C PRO A 357 -0.78 22.02 3.71
N PRO A 358 -1.62 22.49 4.66
CA PRO A 358 -1.75 21.82 5.96
C PRO A 358 -2.45 20.48 5.80
N ILE A 359 -1.98 19.46 6.51
CA ILE A 359 -2.69 18.20 6.69
C ILE A 359 -3.73 18.40 7.79
N THR A 360 -5.00 18.12 7.48
CA THR A 360 -6.08 18.10 8.46
C THR A 360 -6.36 16.66 8.83
N TRP A 361 -6.05 16.28 10.07
CA TRP A 361 -6.34 14.95 10.60
C TRP A 361 -7.80 14.92 11.07
N LYS A 362 -8.58 13.97 10.56
CA LYS A 362 -9.97 13.72 10.96
C LYS A 362 -10.09 12.39 11.66
#